data_AF-A0A2D7ABR4-F1
#
_entry.id   AF-A0A2D7ABR4-F1
#
_cell.length_a   1.000
_cell.length_b   1.000
_cell.length_c   1.000
_cell.angle_alpha   90.00
_cell.angle_beta   90.00
_cell.angle_gamma   90.00
#
_symmetry.space_group_name_H-M   'P 1'
#
loop_
_entity.id
_entity.type
_entity.pdbx_description
1 polymer ?
#
loop_
_entity_poly.entity_id
_entity_poly.type
_entity_poly.pdbx_seq_one_letter_code
_entity_poly.pdbx_strand_id
1 'polypeptide(L)'
;MHKDTRTGFFIGLSYPPYLAERTMSFRIGDTSVLKPNITLHFMTGVLINNRGLVVTDSIVTTEVAPELLVNVPRAILIMNLYFERRKFYPRAI
;
A
#
# COMPACT_ATOMS: atom_id res chain seq x y z
N MET A 1 -18.49 -11.31 5.00
CA MET A 1 -17.12 -10.81 5.25
C MET A 1 -17.17 -9.30 5.17
N HIS A 2 -16.80 -8.60 6.24
CA HIS A 2 -16.90 -7.13 6.37
C HIS A 2 -15.55 -6.57 6.82
N LYS A 3 -15.10 -5.45 6.25
CA LYS A 3 -13.83 -4.78 6.61
C LYS A 3 -14.13 -3.34 7.02
N ASP A 4 -13.99 -3.07 8.31
CA ASP A 4 -14.23 -1.75 8.91
C ASP A 4 -12.96 -0.94 9.14
N THR A 5 -11.80 -1.55 8.90
CA THR A 5 -10.50 -0.88 9.06
C THR A 5 -10.23 0.04 7.87
N ARG A 6 -9.49 1.12 8.14
CA ARG A 6 -9.06 2.08 7.11
C ARG A 6 -8.39 1.39 5.92
N THR A 7 -8.54 2.00 4.76
CA THR A 7 -7.99 1.56 3.47
C THR A 7 -6.87 2.47 2.96
N GLY A 8 -6.44 3.45 3.77
CA GLY A 8 -5.32 4.30 3.45
C GLY A 8 -5.08 5.41 4.46
N PHE A 9 -3.95 6.08 4.32
CA PHE A 9 -3.56 7.24 5.13
C PHE A 9 -2.64 8.16 4.33
N PHE A 10 -2.53 9.40 4.77
CA PHE A 10 -1.81 10.45 4.07
C PHE A 10 -0.33 10.37 4.41
N ILE A 11 0.50 10.57 3.40
CA ILE A 11 1.95 10.40 3.48
C ILE A 11 2.65 11.66 2.99
N GLY A 12 3.85 11.89 3.52
CA GLY A 12 4.72 12.99 3.16
C GLY A 12 6.10 12.75 3.75
N LEU A 13 6.78 13.82 4.16
CA LEU A 13 8.04 13.70 4.88
C LEU A 13 7.78 13.23 6.31
N SER A 14 8.54 12.22 6.75
CA SER A 14 8.39 11.68 8.09
C SER A 14 9.68 11.03 8.58
N TYR A 15 9.79 10.86 9.90
CA TYR A 15 10.86 10.15 10.58
C TYR A 15 10.25 9.08 11.50
N PRO A 16 11.03 8.05 11.89
CA PRO A 16 10.53 7.02 12.80
C PRO A 16 9.89 7.61 14.07
N PRO A 17 8.83 6.98 14.60
CA PRO A 17 8.34 5.65 14.23
C PRO A 17 7.13 5.65 13.28
N TYR A 18 6.70 6.81 12.74
CA TYR A 18 5.46 6.90 11.95
C TYR A 18 5.70 7.52 10.59
N LEU A 19 5.10 6.90 9.56
CA LEU A 19 5.16 7.40 8.18
C LEU A 19 3.92 8.22 7.77
N ALA A 20 2.86 8.15 8.58
CA ALA A 20 1.60 8.84 8.30
C ALA A 20 1.62 10.28 8.83
N GLU A 21 1.03 11.22 8.09
CA GLU A 21 0.93 12.63 8.51
C GLU A 21 -0.07 12.87 9.66
N ARG A 22 -0.88 11.87 10.03
CA ARG A 22 -1.86 11.91 11.13
C ARG A 22 -2.97 12.96 10.98
N THR A 23 -3.29 13.35 9.74
CA THR A 23 -4.33 14.33 9.42
C THR A 23 -5.63 13.63 9.00
N MET A 24 -5.61 12.99 7.84
CA MET A 24 -6.75 12.32 7.22
C MET A 24 -6.52 10.81 7.15
N SER A 25 -7.62 10.05 7.07
CA SER A 25 -7.61 8.60 6.96
C SER A 25 -8.69 8.16 6.00
N PHE A 26 -8.34 7.29 5.06
CA PHE A 26 -9.33 6.75 4.14
C PHE A 26 -10.14 5.66 4.87
N ARG A 27 -11.28 6.06 5.45
CA ARG A 27 -12.20 5.20 6.22
C ARG A 27 -13.59 5.81 6.24
N ILE A 28 -14.58 4.98 6.58
CA ILE A 28 -15.94 5.46 6.86
C ILE A 28 -15.89 6.49 7.99
N GLY A 29 -16.54 7.64 7.78
CA GLY A 29 -16.66 8.73 8.76
C GLY A 29 -15.62 9.85 8.62
N ASP A 30 -14.56 9.69 7.82
CA ASP A 30 -13.69 10.83 7.49
C ASP A 30 -14.37 11.69 6.41
N THR A 31 -14.60 12.96 6.72
CA THR A 31 -15.33 13.92 5.87
C THR A 31 -14.42 14.92 5.18
N SER A 32 -13.10 14.73 5.29
CA SER A 32 -12.12 15.66 4.75
C SER A 32 -12.15 15.67 3.21
N VAL A 33 -12.05 16.87 2.61
CA VAL A 33 -12.16 17.05 1.15
C VAL A 33 -10.82 16.75 0.47
N LEU A 34 -10.83 15.86 -0.53
CA LEU A 34 -9.67 15.62 -1.39
C LEU A 34 -9.46 16.82 -2.33
N LYS A 35 -8.28 17.42 -2.25
CA LYS A 35 -7.78 18.46 -3.17
C LYS A 35 -6.64 17.90 -4.02
N PRO A 36 -6.30 18.50 -5.17
CA PRO A 36 -5.10 18.14 -5.93
C PRO A 36 -3.81 18.27 -5.09
N ASN A 37 -2.78 17.50 -5.46
CA ASN A 37 -1.46 17.44 -4.81
C ASN A 37 -1.44 16.84 -3.40
N ILE A 38 -2.46 16.07 -3.04
CA ILE A 38 -2.46 15.28 -1.82
C ILE A 38 -1.83 13.93 -2.11
N THR A 39 -0.87 13.52 -1.29
CA THR A 39 -0.21 12.21 -1.36
C THR A 39 -0.75 11.27 -0.29
N LEU A 40 -1.10 10.04 -0.70
CA LEU A 40 -1.62 9.03 0.21
C LEU A 40 -1.09 7.64 -0.12
N HIS A 41 -0.95 6.82 0.92
CA HIS A 41 -0.71 5.40 0.79
C HIS A 41 -2.06 4.67 0.81
N PHE A 42 -2.47 4.15 -0.34
CA PHE A 42 -3.69 3.38 -0.52
C PHE A 42 -3.40 1.90 -0.21
N MET A 43 -3.90 1.45 0.93
CA MET A 43 -3.57 0.17 1.54
C MET A 43 -4.84 -0.59 1.93
N THR A 44 -5.33 -1.43 1.01
CA THR A 44 -6.57 -2.20 1.18
C THR A 44 -6.35 -3.59 1.78
N GLY A 45 -5.24 -3.78 2.51
CA GLY A 45 -4.85 -5.08 3.06
C GLY A 45 -5.98 -5.82 3.77
N VAL A 46 -6.14 -7.09 3.42
CA VAL A 46 -7.14 -7.99 3.98
C VAL A 46 -6.41 -9.07 4.78
N LEU A 47 -6.77 -9.22 6.05
CA LEU A 47 -6.26 -10.25 6.94
C LEU A 47 -7.45 -11.08 7.42
N ILE A 48 -7.37 -12.40 7.24
CA ILE A 48 -8.39 -13.35 7.70
C ILE A 48 -7.65 -14.51 8.36
N ASN A 49 -7.89 -14.72 9.65
CA ASN A 49 -7.19 -15.73 10.46
C ASN A 49 -5.66 -15.59 10.28
N ASN A 50 -5.01 -16.66 9.81
CA ASN A 50 -3.57 -16.72 9.61
C ASN A 50 -3.15 -16.44 8.14
N ARG A 51 -4.01 -15.77 7.36
CA ARG A 51 -3.77 -15.46 5.95
C ARG A 51 -3.99 -13.98 5.69
N GLY A 52 -3.20 -13.43 4.76
CA GLY A 52 -3.29 -12.04 4.38
C GLY A 52 -2.99 -11.84 2.90
N LEU A 53 -3.68 -10.88 2.29
CA LEU A 53 -3.34 -10.36 0.97
C LEU A 53 -3.27 -8.84 1.06
N VAL A 54 -2.20 -8.28 0.53
CA VAL A 54 -1.94 -6.85 0.55
C VAL A 54 -1.38 -6.48 -0.83
N VAL A 55 -2.15 -5.67 -1.56
CA VAL A 55 -1.70 -4.97 -2.76
C VAL A 55 -1.94 -3.48 -2.49
N THR A 56 -0.91 -2.66 -2.59
CA THR A 56 -0.96 -1.27 -2.15
C THR A 56 -0.20 -0.38 -3.10
N ASP A 57 -0.54 0.90 -3.08
CA ASP A 57 0.11 1.91 -3.89
C ASP A 57 0.17 3.23 -3.15
N SER A 58 1.18 4.02 -3.49
CA SER A 58 1.19 5.44 -3.16
C SER A 58 0.64 6.22 -4.34
N ILE A 59 -0.31 7.11 -4.10
CA ILE A 59 -0.94 7.93 -5.14
C ILE A 59 -0.85 9.41 -4.80
N VAL A 60 -0.89 10.24 -5.83
CA VAL A 60 -1.12 11.68 -5.74
C VAL A 60 -2.46 12.02 -6.39
N THR A 61 -3.28 12.81 -5.71
CA THR A 61 -4.53 13.32 -6.29
C THR A 61 -4.25 14.41 -7.32
N THR A 62 -5.02 14.42 -8.40
CA THR A 62 -5.02 15.50 -9.39
C THR A 62 -6.42 16.10 -9.50
N GLU A 63 -6.63 17.01 -10.45
CA GLU A 63 -7.96 17.57 -10.74
C GLU A 63 -8.93 16.55 -11.36
N VAL A 64 -8.43 15.48 -12.00
CA VAL A 64 -9.26 14.55 -12.78
C VAL A 64 -9.19 13.13 -12.21
N ALA A 65 -7.99 12.57 -12.09
CA ALA A 65 -7.78 11.20 -11.63
C ALA A 65 -6.46 11.07 -10.86
N PRO A 66 -6.40 10.24 -9.80
CA PRO A 66 -5.16 10.05 -9.08
C PRO A 66 -4.09 9.39 -9.95
N GLU A 67 -2.84 9.80 -9.75
CA GLU A 67 -1.67 9.22 -10.41
C GLU A 67 -0.88 8.35 -9.43
N LEU A 68 -0.25 7.31 -9.97
CA LEU A 68 0.59 6.39 -9.20
C LEU A 68 1.98 7.00 -9.01
N LEU A 69 2.45 7.05 -7.77
CA LEU A 69 3.82 7.47 -7.43
C LEU A 69 4.85 6.36 -7.64
N VAL A 70 4.38 5.13 -7.91
CA VAL A 70 5.21 3.95 -8.15
C VAL A 70 4.74 3.19 -9.39
N ASN A 71 5.69 2.75 -10.19
CA ASN A 71 5.44 1.90 -11.36
C ASN A 71 6.05 0.51 -11.14
N VAL A 72 5.35 -0.30 -10.35
CA VAL A 72 5.67 -1.71 -10.12
C VAL A 72 4.45 -2.57 -10.47
N PRO A 73 4.64 -3.84 -10.91
CA PRO A 73 3.53 -4.71 -11.22
C PRO A 73 2.61 -4.96 -10.01
N ARG A 74 1.31 -4.72 -10.17
CA ARG A 74 0.26 -5.04 -9.19
C ARG A 74 -0.22 -6.46 -9.39
N ALA A 75 0.66 -7.42 -9.10
CA ALA A 75 0.41 -8.84 -9.33
C ALA A 75 0.78 -9.66 -8.10
N ILE A 76 0.08 -10.78 -7.91
CA ILE A 76 0.49 -11.79 -6.94
C ILE A 76 1.66 -12.56 -7.52
N LEU A 77 2.81 -12.50 -6.84
CA LEU A 77 3.97 -13.29 -7.18
C LEU A 77 3.86 -14.66 -6.50
N ILE A 78 3.96 -15.73 -7.28
CA ILE A 78 4.02 -17.09 -6.76
C ILE A 78 5.49 -17.47 -6.59
N MET A 79 5.97 -17.48 -5.36
CA MET A 79 7.31 -17.96 -5.05
C MET A 79 7.26 -19.46 -4.79
N ASN A 80 7.77 -20.25 -5.74
CA ASN A 80 8.03 -21.66 -5.49
C ASN A 80 9.42 -21.81 -4.86
N LEU A 81 9.49 -22.22 -3.59
CA LEU A 81 10.73 -22.30 -2.81
C LEU A 81 11.81 -23.18 -3.46
N TYR A 82 11.43 -24.11 -4.33
CA TYR A 82 12.37 -24.93 -5.11
C TYR A 82 13.06 -24.17 -6.26
N PHE A 83 12.46 -23.10 -6.78
CA PHE A 83 12.99 -22.32 -7.91
C PHE A 83 13.91 -21.17 -7.49
N GLU A 84 13.75 -20.63 -6.28
CA GLU A 84 14.52 -19.46 -5.83
C GLU A 84 16.00 -19.75 -5.53
N ARG A 85 16.32 -20.97 -5.05
CA ARG A 85 17.73 -21.37 -4.81
C ARG A 85 18.62 -21.25 -6.04
N ARG A 86 18.06 -21.30 -7.25
CA ARG A 86 18.83 -21.22 -8.50
C ARG A 86 18.91 -19.82 -9.12
N LYS A 87 18.09 -18.85 -8.68
CA LYS A 87 18.06 -17.50 -9.29
C LYS A 87 18.64 -16.40 -8.41
N PHE A 88 18.52 -16.47 -7.09
CA PHE A 88 18.97 -15.38 -6.20
C PHE A 88 20.28 -15.67 -5.44
N TYR A 89 20.71 -16.93 -5.33
CA TYR A 89 22.00 -17.32 -4.72
C TYR A 89 22.72 -18.40 -5.56
N PRO A 90 23.44 -18.02 -6.64
CA PRO A 90 24.15 -18.98 -7.49
C PRO A 90 25.39 -19.63 -6.85
N ARG A 91 25.76 -19.27 -5.61
CA ARG A 91 26.90 -19.87 -4.88
C ARG A 91 26.59 -20.08 -3.40
N ALA A 92 25.83 -21.13 -3.11
CA ALA A 92 25.81 -21.73 -1.78
C ALA A 92 26.02 -23.25 -1.96
N ILE A 93 27.27 -23.60 -2.25
CA ILE A 93 27.91 -24.87 -1.91
C ILE A 93 29.28 -24.50 -1.37
#